data_AF-A0AAP4WU02-F1
#
_entry.id   AF-A0AAP4WU02-F1
#
_cell.length_a   1.000
_cell.length_b   1.000
_cell.length_c   1.000
_cell.angle_alpha   90.00
_cell.angle_beta   90.00
_cell.angle_gamma   90.00
#
_symmetry.space_group_name_H-M   'P 1'
#
loop_
_entity.id
_entity.type
_entity.pdbx_description
1 polymer ?
#
loop_
_entity_poly.entity_id
_entity_poly.type
_entity_poly.pdbx_seq_one_letter_code
_entity_poly.pdbx_strand_id
1 'polypeptide(L)'
;MDVNSKVASLVLRSEEIDKQMKKLYLIKHVLVVTFILLSLVAAFLVINPEKLNIFYLGENDIRSWPVITIYPIILAYLSMPLIGFIFNRSEIALKKYESEKLKYDIDTLVLETTKDEKNAERSYRYNNIILQKYYGLNLTNNLWMLIIGSACVFSGFLVIIMIIYLIIFSSISIESQTVIALLGAIGTFLATYVGRVFLKMHGAASGHLGNFHSRLVKTDQILLSSVVASRIKDEQLREKTLAELAIKVSDHNYRSEQYSVNEV
;
A
#
# COMPACT_ATOMS: atom_id res chain seq x y z
N MET A 1 4.31 1.74 41.39
CA MET A 1 4.31 2.70 40.27
C MET A 1 2.91 3.29 40.21
N ASP A 2 2.76 4.58 40.49
CA ASP A 2 1.47 5.27 40.55
C ASP A 2 0.76 5.22 39.19
N VAL A 3 -0.56 4.99 39.17
CA VAL A 3 -1.38 4.99 37.94
C VAL A 3 -1.22 6.32 37.21
N ASN A 4 -1.11 7.41 37.95
CA ASN A 4 -0.89 8.75 37.39
C ASN A 4 0.45 8.89 36.68
N SER A 5 1.53 8.29 37.21
CA SER A 5 2.85 8.35 36.56
C SER A 5 2.91 7.48 35.30
N LYS A 6 2.19 6.35 35.30
CA LYS A 6 2.05 5.50 34.10
C LYS A 6 1.25 6.20 33.00
N VAL A 7 0.11 6.80 33.33
CA VAL A 7 -0.71 7.57 32.38
C VAL A 7 0.08 8.74 31.79
N ALA A 8 0.79 9.52 32.62
CA ALA A 8 1.63 10.61 32.15
C ALA A 8 2.71 10.15 31.14
N SER A 9 3.35 8.99 31.39
CA SER A 9 4.35 8.44 30.45
C SER A 9 3.77 8.02 29.10
N LEU A 10 2.53 7.49 29.11
CA LEU A 10 1.83 7.07 27.89
C LEU A 10 1.34 8.27 27.09
N VAL A 11 0.84 9.32 27.75
CA VAL A 11 0.42 10.57 27.11
C VAL A 11 1.60 11.20 26.39
N LEU A 12 2.74 11.36 27.07
CA LEU A 12 3.97 11.93 26.48
C LEU A 12 4.43 11.14 25.25
N ARG A 13 4.37 9.80 25.31
CA ARG A 13 4.73 8.95 24.17
C ARG A 13 3.72 9.08 23.01
N SER A 14 2.43 9.27 23.28
CA SER A 14 1.43 9.49 22.22
C SER A 14 1.66 10.81 21.47
N GLU A 15 2.00 11.87 22.22
CA GLU A 15 2.31 13.18 21.66
C GLU A 15 3.60 13.16 20.84
N GLU A 16 4.63 12.45 21.32
CA GLU A 16 5.88 12.27 20.58
C GLU A 16 5.65 11.54 19.25
N ILE A 17 4.82 10.48 19.24
CA ILE A 17 4.45 9.76 18.02
C ILE A 17 3.70 10.70 17.05
N ASP A 18 2.73 11.48 17.55
CA ASP A 18 1.98 12.45 16.73
C ASP A 18 2.89 13.53 16.13
N LYS A 19 3.88 14.01 16.89
CA LYS A 19 4.89 14.97 16.42
C LYS A 19 5.79 14.36 15.35
N GLN A 20 6.27 13.13 15.56
CA GLN A 20 7.06 12.41 14.57
C GLN A 20 6.27 12.15 13.28
N MET A 21 4.98 11.82 13.38
CA MET A 21 4.11 11.64 12.21
C MET A 21 4.00 12.91 11.37
N LYS A 22 3.76 14.07 12.01
CA LYS A 22 3.69 15.36 11.31
C LYS A 22 4.99 15.70 10.61
N LYS A 23 6.14 15.48 11.27
CA LYS A 23 7.47 15.69 10.66
C LYS A 23 7.67 14.79 9.44
N LEU A 24 7.31 13.51 9.54
CA LEU A 24 7.44 12.55 8.45
C LEU A 24 6.53 12.91 7.26
N TYR A 25 5.31 13.38 7.53
CA TYR A 25 4.38 13.86 6.51
C TYR A 25 4.94 15.07 5.75
N LEU A 26 5.51 16.03 6.48
CA LEU A 26 6.08 17.24 5.91
C LEU A 26 7.30 16.93 5.03
N ILE A 27 8.22 16.07 5.49
CA ILE A 27 9.38 15.63 4.69
C ILE A 27 8.93 14.97 3.38
N LYS A 28 7.94 14.06 3.45
CA LYS A 28 7.42 13.38 2.26
C LYS A 28 6.76 14.36 1.28
N HIS A 29 6.00 15.33 1.78
CA HIS A 29 5.41 16.36 0.92
C HIS A 29 6.47 17.24 0.25
N VAL A 30 7.49 17.68 0.99
CA VAL A 30 8.58 18.47 0.42
C VAL A 30 9.30 17.69 -0.67
N LEU A 31 9.64 16.41 -0.43
CA LEU A 31 10.29 15.55 -1.43
C LEU A 31 9.45 15.40 -2.71
N VAL A 32 8.15 15.18 -2.57
CA VAL A 32 7.23 15.05 -3.71
C VAL A 32 7.17 16.35 -4.51
N VAL A 33 7.02 17.51 -3.85
CA VAL A 33 6.98 18.81 -4.52
C VAL A 33 8.30 19.10 -5.22
N THR A 34 9.44 18.83 -4.58
CA THR A 34 10.76 19.00 -5.21
C THR A 34 10.93 18.12 -6.44
N PHE A 35 10.40 16.89 -6.40
CA PHE A 35 10.48 15.97 -7.54
C PHE A 35 9.59 16.42 -8.70
N ILE A 36 8.37 16.87 -8.42
CA ILE A 36 7.46 17.43 -9.43
C ILE A 36 8.11 18.65 -10.10
N LEU A 37 8.72 19.54 -9.31
CA LEU A 37 9.48 20.67 -9.83
C LEU A 37 10.66 20.22 -10.71
N LEU A 38 11.43 19.23 -10.28
CA LEU A 38 12.56 18.71 -11.06
C LEU A 38 12.09 18.07 -12.38
N SER A 39 10.98 17.36 -12.36
CA SER A 39 10.36 16.75 -13.54
C SER A 39 9.82 17.82 -14.50
N LEU A 40 9.20 18.89 -14.00
CA LEU A 40 8.76 20.04 -14.80
C LEU A 40 9.95 20.77 -15.44
N VAL A 41 11.04 20.96 -14.71
CA VAL A 41 12.27 21.54 -15.24
C VAL A 41 12.86 20.65 -16.33
N ALA A 42 12.93 19.33 -16.12
CA ALA A 42 13.38 18.38 -17.13
C ALA A 42 12.49 18.41 -18.39
N ALA A 43 11.16 18.44 -18.24
CA ALA A 43 10.23 18.57 -19.36
C ALA A 43 10.41 19.89 -20.11
N PHE A 44 10.60 21.00 -19.40
CA PHE A 44 10.87 22.31 -20.01
C PHE A 44 12.17 22.33 -20.81
N LEU A 45 13.21 21.65 -20.33
CA LEU A 45 14.49 21.49 -21.02
C LEU A 45 14.36 20.63 -22.28
N VAL A 46 13.51 19.60 -22.27
CA VAL A 46 13.21 18.80 -23.47
C VAL A 46 12.46 19.61 -24.53
N ILE A 47 11.54 20.48 -24.13
CA ILE A 47 10.74 21.31 -25.06
C ILE A 47 11.57 22.44 -25.68
N ASN A 48 12.57 22.97 -24.97
CA ASN A 48 13.39 24.10 -25.42
C ASN A 48 14.89 23.74 -25.48
N PRO A 49 15.30 22.82 -26.38
CA PRO A 49 16.69 22.36 -26.45
C PRO A 49 17.69 23.48 -26.79
N GLU A 50 17.24 24.53 -27.48
CA GLU A 50 18.06 25.70 -27.85
C GLU A 50 18.58 26.48 -26.63
N LYS A 51 17.92 26.38 -25.47
CA LYS A 51 18.34 27.03 -24.22
C LYS A 51 19.41 26.24 -23.45
N LEU A 52 19.70 25.00 -23.86
CA LEU A 52 20.77 24.13 -23.32
C LEU A 52 22.12 24.37 -24.01
N ASN A 53 22.38 25.61 -24.41
CA ASN A 53 23.54 26.05 -25.20
C ASN A 53 24.91 25.89 -24.48
N ILE A 54 24.93 25.27 -23.30
CA ILE A 54 26.12 25.08 -22.44
C ILE A 54 26.80 23.72 -22.68
N PHE A 55 26.17 22.81 -23.44
CA PHE A 55 26.76 21.52 -23.85
C PHE A 55 26.77 21.35 -25.39
N TYR A 56 26.81 22.46 -26.14
CA TYR A 56 27.11 22.43 -27.56
C TYR A 56 28.62 22.32 -27.76
N LEU A 57 29.18 21.13 -27.51
CA LEU A 57 30.48 20.78 -28.06
C LEU A 57 30.28 20.31 -29.51
N GLY A 58 30.46 21.26 -30.43
CA GLY A 58 30.96 20.99 -31.78
C GLY A 58 30.00 20.36 -32.80
N GLU A 59 29.74 21.15 -33.84
CA GLU A 59 29.21 20.78 -35.16
C GLU A 59 27.73 20.32 -35.26
N ASN A 60 27.02 21.01 -36.16
CA ASN A 60 25.60 20.92 -36.47
C ASN A 60 25.22 19.59 -37.14
N ASP A 61 25.48 18.46 -36.49
CA ASP A 61 25.00 17.17 -36.96
C ASP A 61 23.56 16.95 -36.46
N ILE A 62 22.60 17.20 -37.37
CA ILE A 62 21.13 17.03 -37.21
C ILE A 62 20.78 15.62 -36.65
N ARG A 63 21.71 14.68 -36.75
CA ARG A 63 21.62 13.30 -36.28
C ARG A 63 21.69 13.13 -34.74
N SER A 64 22.13 14.14 -33.99
CA SER A 64 22.28 14.08 -32.51
C SER A 64 21.03 14.48 -31.71
N TRP A 65 20.08 15.19 -32.32
CA TRP A 65 18.82 15.63 -31.72
C TRP A 65 17.94 14.53 -31.08
N PRO A 66 17.78 13.33 -31.68
CA PRO A 66 17.00 12.27 -31.03
C PRO A 66 17.71 11.72 -29.79
N VAL A 67 19.04 11.62 -29.76
CA VAL A 67 19.75 11.01 -28.62
C VAL A 67 19.66 11.88 -27.36
N ILE A 68 19.75 13.21 -27.52
CA ILE A 68 19.70 14.19 -26.43
C ILE A 68 18.27 14.32 -25.86
N THR A 69 17.23 14.13 -26.67
CA THR A 69 15.83 14.18 -26.22
C THR A 69 15.35 12.87 -25.58
N ILE A 70 15.92 11.73 -25.98
CA ILE A 70 15.53 10.40 -25.46
C ILE A 70 16.12 10.11 -24.07
N TYR A 71 17.35 10.56 -23.79
CA TYR A 71 18.02 10.36 -22.51
C TYR A 71 17.23 10.88 -21.28
N PRO A 72 16.69 12.13 -21.26
CA PRO A 72 15.90 12.62 -20.13
C PRO A 72 14.57 11.88 -19.96
N ILE A 73 13.97 11.36 -21.03
CA ILE A 73 12.73 10.56 -20.96
C ILE A 73 13.01 9.21 -20.29
N ILE A 74 14.12 8.56 -20.63
CA ILE A 74 14.57 7.30 -20.00
C ILE A 74 14.95 7.54 -18.53
N LEU A 75 15.60 8.66 -18.23
CA LEU A 75 15.96 9.03 -16.85
C LEU A 75 14.72 9.35 -15.99
N ALA A 76 13.71 10.00 -16.57
CA ALA A 76 12.42 10.23 -15.94
C ALA A 76 11.67 8.90 -15.68
N TYR A 77 11.77 7.94 -16.61
CA TYR A 77 11.17 6.62 -16.46
C TYR A 77 11.87 5.77 -15.39
N LEU A 78 13.20 5.82 -15.32
CA LEU A 78 14.01 5.14 -14.29
C LEU A 78 13.88 5.76 -12.90
N SER A 79 13.51 7.04 -12.80
CA SER A 79 13.26 7.71 -11.52
C SER A 79 11.83 7.52 -10.98
N MET A 80 10.90 7.04 -11.80
CA MET A 80 9.54 6.69 -11.38
C MET A 80 9.45 5.67 -10.22
N PRO A 81 10.24 4.58 -10.16
CA PRO A 81 10.24 3.67 -9.00
C PRO A 81 10.79 4.32 -7.72
N LEU A 82 11.67 5.31 -7.82
CA LEU A 82 12.17 6.10 -6.67
C LEU A 82 11.05 6.97 -6.06
N ILE A 83 10.14 7.48 -6.88
CA ILE A 83 8.93 8.19 -6.41
C ILE A 83 8.07 7.26 -5.56
N GLY A 84 7.82 6.03 -6.03
CA GLY A 84 7.06 5.03 -5.28
C GLY A 84 7.64 4.73 -3.90
N PHE A 85 8.97 4.76 -3.77
CA PHE A 85 9.67 4.60 -2.51
C PHE A 85 9.43 5.78 -1.54
N ILE A 86 9.44 7.02 -2.04
CA ILE A 86 9.16 8.23 -1.25
C ILE A 86 7.73 8.23 -0.71
N PHE A 87 6.79 7.71 -1.50
CA PHE A 87 5.37 7.63 -1.14
C PHE A 87 4.99 6.47 -0.22
N ASN A 88 5.95 5.71 0.33
CA ASN A 88 5.66 4.59 1.21
C ASN A 88 4.91 5.07 2.48
N ARG A 89 3.57 5.12 2.43
CA ARG A 89 2.69 5.62 3.50
C ARG A 89 2.54 4.64 4.66
N SER A 90 3.09 3.43 4.53
CA SER A 90 3.03 2.38 5.56
C SER A 90 3.56 2.84 6.91
N GLU A 91 4.64 3.64 6.94
CA GLU A 91 5.24 4.14 8.18
C GLU A 91 4.34 5.14 8.91
N ILE A 92 3.65 6.02 8.17
CA ILE A 92 2.69 6.98 8.76
C ILE A 92 1.48 6.23 9.28
N ALA A 93 0.98 5.25 8.51
CA ALA A 93 -0.12 4.40 8.94
C ALA A 93 0.25 3.65 10.22
N LEU A 94 1.45 3.05 10.29
CA LEU A 94 1.93 2.33 11.47
C LEU A 94 1.98 3.21 12.72
N LYS A 95 2.54 4.42 12.62
CA LYS A 95 2.59 5.37 13.74
C LYS A 95 1.19 5.84 14.17
N LYS A 96 0.25 5.97 13.23
CA LYS A 96 -1.16 6.30 13.55
C LYS A 96 -1.80 5.20 14.41
N TYR A 97 -1.57 3.93 14.06
CA TYR A 97 -2.06 2.81 14.86
C TYR A 97 -1.39 2.70 16.23
N GLU A 98 -0.09 3.03 16.34
CA GLU A 98 0.59 3.05 17.64
C GLU A 98 0.01 4.14 18.55
N SER A 99 -0.22 5.35 18.02
CA SER A 99 -0.88 6.45 18.74
C SER A 99 -2.28 6.06 19.23
N GLU A 100 -3.09 5.43 18.37
CA GLU A 100 -4.44 4.99 18.70
C GLU A 100 -4.46 3.89 19.77
N LYS A 101 -3.54 2.92 19.69
CA LYS A 101 -3.35 1.90 20.74
C LYS A 101 -2.98 2.53 22.08
N LEU A 102 -2.12 3.55 22.07
CA LEU A 102 -1.66 4.19 23.29
C LEU A 102 -2.77 5.01 23.96
N LYS A 103 -3.59 5.71 23.17
CA LYS A 103 -4.80 6.39 23.64
C LYS A 103 -5.77 5.41 24.31
N TYR A 104 -5.95 4.23 23.72
CA TYR A 104 -6.73 3.16 24.33
C TYR A 104 -6.15 2.68 25.68
N ASP A 105 -4.84 2.45 25.76
CA ASP A 105 -4.19 2.02 27.01
C ASP A 105 -4.36 3.09 28.11
N ILE A 106 -4.42 4.37 27.75
CA ILE A 106 -4.71 5.49 28.66
C ILE A 106 -6.17 5.46 29.12
N ASP A 107 -7.14 5.42 28.19
CA ASP A 107 -8.58 5.40 28.52
C ASP A 107 -8.93 4.22 29.44
N THR A 108 -8.30 3.08 29.19
CA THR A 108 -8.44 1.86 30.00
C THR A 108 -7.92 2.04 31.43
N LEU A 109 -6.91 2.87 31.66
CA LEU A 109 -6.38 3.16 32.99
C LEU A 109 -7.23 4.20 33.74
N VAL A 110 -7.93 5.07 33.02
CA VAL A 110 -8.74 6.17 33.58
C VAL A 110 -10.16 5.72 33.95
N LEU A 111 -10.76 4.78 33.21
CA LEU A 111 -12.13 4.33 33.45
C LEU A 111 -12.23 3.29 34.58
N GLU A 112 -13.12 3.53 35.55
CA GLU A 112 -13.54 2.56 36.58
C GLU A 112 -14.62 1.62 36.02
N THR A 113 -14.20 0.56 35.36
CA THR A 113 -15.09 -0.52 34.87
C THR A 113 -14.81 -1.83 35.59
N THR A 114 -15.78 -2.75 35.58
CA THR A 114 -15.56 -4.10 36.11
C THR A 114 -14.44 -4.81 35.35
N LYS A 115 -13.69 -5.69 36.04
CA LYS A 115 -12.54 -6.38 35.45
C LYS A 115 -12.91 -7.17 34.18
N ASP A 116 -14.10 -7.77 34.16
CA ASP A 116 -14.57 -8.61 33.05
C ASP A 116 -14.99 -7.77 31.85
N GLU A 117 -15.72 -6.67 32.07
CA GLU A 117 -16.05 -5.70 31.02
C GLU A 117 -14.78 -5.11 30.40
N LYS A 118 -13.81 -4.74 31.24
CA LYS A 118 -12.52 -4.19 30.82
C LYS A 118 -11.75 -5.16 29.94
N ASN A 119 -11.75 -6.45 30.27
CA ASN A 119 -11.06 -7.49 29.49
C ASN A 119 -11.74 -7.78 28.15
N ALA A 120 -13.08 -7.81 28.14
CA ALA A 120 -13.86 -8.01 26.92
C ALA A 120 -13.70 -6.82 25.97
N GLU A 121 -13.82 -5.59 26.48
CA GLU A 121 -13.65 -4.37 25.69
C GLU A 121 -12.22 -4.25 25.15
N ARG A 122 -11.21 -4.64 25.95
CA ARG A 122 -9.82 -4.70 25.50
C ARG A 122 -9.63 -5.58 24.28
N SER A 123 -10.15 -6.79 24.33
CA SER A 123 -10.03 -7.74 23.23
C SER A 123 -10.74 -7.22 21.98
N TYR A 124 -11.94 -6.68 22.12
CA TYR A 124 -12.72 -6.11 21.02
C TYR A 124 -12.06 -4.90 20.34
N ARG A 125 -11.57 -3.94 21.13
CA ARG A 125 -10.89 -2.74 20.62
C ARG A 125 -9.57 -3.09 19.96
N TYR A 126 -8.81 -4.03 20.54
CA TYR A 126 -7.56 -4.51 19.95
C TYR A 126 -7.79 -5.15 18.58
N ASN A 127 -8.82 -6.00 18.44
CA ASN A 127 -9.21 -6.57 17.16
C ASN A 127 -9.57 -5.48 16.13
N ASN A 128 -10.32 -4.46 16.53
CA ASN A 128 -10.66 -3.33 15.67
C ASN A 128 -9.43 -2.55 15.19
N ILE A 129 -8.43 -2.32 16.05
CA ILE A 129 -7.17 -1.66 15.65
C ILE A 129 -6.42 -2.52 14.63
N ILE A 130 -6.37 -3.84 14.82
CA ILE A 130 -5.77 -4.78 13.85
C ILE A 130 -6.53 -4.71 12.53
N LEU A 131 -7.86 -4.70 12.57
CA LEU A 131 -8.73 -4.66 11.41
C LEU A 131 -8.47 -3.40 10.58
N GLN A 132 -8.50 -2.23 11.23
CA GLN A 132 -8.21 -0.96 10.58
C GLN A 132 -6.79 -0.94 10.02
N LYS A 133 -5.80 -1.43 10.78
CA LYS A 133 -4.41 -1.57 10.32
C LYS A 133 -4.29 -2.37 9.06
N TYR A 134 -4.91 -3.54 9.06
CA TYR A 134 -4.80 -4.47 7.97
C TYR A 134 -5.49 -3.94 6.70
N TYR A 135 -6.71 -3.40 6.80
CA TYR A 135 -7.36 -2.77 5.65
C TYR A 135 -6.62 -1.54 5.16
N GLY A 136 -6.14 -0.68 6.05
CA GLY A 136 -5.42 0.53 5.66
C GLY A 136 -4.13 0.20 4.90
N LEU A 137 -3.35 -0.77 5.39
CA LEU A 137 -2.15 -1.24 4.73
C LEU A 137 -2.47 -1.91 3.39
N ASN A 138 -3.45 -2.80 3.37
CA ASN A 138 -3.80 -3.54 2.16
C ASN A 138 -4.43 -2.64 1.08
N LEU A 139 -5.29 -1.69 1.45
CA LEU A 139 -5.88 -0.73 0.54
C LEU A 139 -4.80 0.18 -0.06
N THR A 140 -3.88 0.67 0.78
CA THR A 140 -2.78 1.52 0.32
C THR A 140 -1.84 0.76 -0.63
N ASN A 141 -1.50 -0.49 -0.29
CA ASN A 141 -0.63 -1.32 -1.13
C ASN A 141 -1.29 -1.68 -2.46
N ASN A 142 -2.59 -2.04 -2.45
CA ASN A 142 -3.33 -2.31 -3.69
C ASN A 142 -3.49 -1.08 -4.58
N LEU A 143 -3.74 0.10 -3.99
CA LEU A 143 -3.81 1.36 -4.74
C LEU A 143 -2.46 1.67 -5.41
N TRP A 144 -1.35 1.40 -4.70
CA TRP A 144 -0.01 1.55 -5.27
C TRP A 144 0.26 0.59 -6.43
N MET A 145 -0.12 -0.68 -6.29
CA MET A 145 -0.02 -1.65 -7.38
C MET A 145 -0.86 -1.24 -8.59
N LEU A 146 -2.05 -0.66 -8.36
CA LEU A 146 -2.91 -0.15 -9.44
C LEU A 146 -2.27 1.04 -10.16
N ILE A 147 -1.67 1.99 -9.44
CA ILE A 147 -0.99 3.14 -10.03
C ILE A 147 0.23 2.69 -10.85
N ILE A 148 1.07 1.80 -10.30
CA ILE A 148 2.23 1.26 -11.00
C ILE A 148 1.80 0.47 -12.25
N GLY A 149 0.77 -0.37 -12.12
CA GLY A 149 0.24 -1.13 -13.24
C GLY A 149 -0.29 -0.23 -14.35
N SER A 150 -1.08 0.80 -14.00
CA SER A 150 -1.58 1.79 -14.95
C SER A 150 -0.42 2.52 -15.66
N ALA A 151 0.57 2.99 -14.91
CA ALA A 151 1.75 3.65 -15.48
C ALA A 151 2.53 2.77 -16.46
N CYS A 152 2.68 1.48 -16.14
CA CYS A 152 3.34 0.50 -17.00
C CYS A 152 2.59 0.29 -18.33
N VAL A 153 1.26 0.29 -18.30
CA VAL A 153 0.44 0.20 -19.53
C VAL A 153 0.66 1.45 -20.39
N PHE A 154 0.57 2.64 -19.79
CA PHE A 154 0.79 3.90 -20.52
C PHE A 154 2.19 4.01 -21.12
N SER A 155 3.22 3.58 -20.40
CA SER A 155 4.59 3.60 -20.92
C SER A 155 4.81 2.60 -22.04
N GLY A 156 4.20 1.40 -21.95
CA GLY A 156 4.20 0.43 -23.04
C GLY A 156 3.64 1.03 -24.34
N PHE A 157 2.52 1.75 -24.25
CA PHE A 157 1.97 2.48 -25.41
C PHE A 157 2.91 3.56 -25.95
N LEU A 158 3.55 4.34 -25.08
CA LEU A 158 4.51 5.37 -25.50
C LEU A 158 5.70 4.77 -26.27
N VAL A 159 6.24 3.64 -25.80
CA VAL A 159 7.34 2.94 -26.47
C VAL A 159 6.91 2.46 -27.87
N ILE A 160 5.70 1.91 -28.01
CA ILE A 160 5.18 1.47 -29.31
C ILE A 160 5.07 2.64 -30.29
N ILE A 161 4.48 3.77 -29.84
CA ILE A 161 4.34 4.98 -30.66
C ILE A 161 5.71 5.50 -31.10
N MET A 162 6.68 5.49 -30.18
CA MET A 162 8.04 5.96 -30.45
C MET A 162 8.78 5.07 -31.46
N ILE A 163 8.62 3.74 -31.37
CA ILE A 163 9.19 2.80 -32.35
C ILE A 163 8.59 3.04 -33.74
N ILE A 164 7.27 3.21 -33.84
CA ILE A 164 6.58 3.49 -35.11
C ILE A 164 7.10 4.82 -35.70
N TYR A 165 7.22 5.85 -34.87
CA TYR A 165 7.76 7.14 -35.30
C TYR A 165 9.19 7.02 -35.86
N LEU A 166 10.07 6.28 -35.17
CA LEU A 166 11.45 6.06 -35.62
C LEU A 166 11.50 5.29 -36.95
N ILE A 167 10.64 4.30 -37.16
CA ILE A 167 10.59 3.53 -38.42
C ILE A 167 10.13 4.41 -39.59
N ILE A 168 9.17 5.31 -39.37
CA ILE A 168 8.57 6.14 -40.45
C ILE A 168 9.46 7.34 -40.79
N PHE A 169 10.00 8.04 -39.77
CA PHE A 169 10.71 9.31 -39.97
C PHE A 169 12.23 9.17 -40.02
N SER A 170 12.80 8.05 -39.58
CA SER A 170 14.24 7.83 -39.56
C SER A 170 14.62 6.79 -40.61
N SER A 171 15.59 7.12 -41.47
CA SER A 171 16.13 6.25 -42.53
C SER A 171 17.03 5.15 -41.93
N ILE A 172 16.42 4.31 -41.09
CA ILE A 172 17.02 3.16 -40.42
C ILE A 172 17.24 2.04 -41.45
N SER A 173 18.38 1.34 -41.37
CA SER A 173 18.72 0.25 -42.28
C SER A 173 17.80 -0.97 -42.09
N ILE A 174 17.61 -1.76 -43.15
CA ILE A 174 16.76 -2.96 -43.14
C ILE A 174 17.21 -3.98 -42.08
N GLU A 175 18.52 -4.10 -41.86
CA GLU A 175 19.10 -4.98 -40.83
C GLU A 175 18.67 -4.56 -39.41
N SER A 176 18.71 -3.26 -39.12
CA SER A 176 18.33 -2.75 -37.79
C SER A 176 16.82 -2.82 -37.55
N GLN A 177 15.99 -2.65 -38.59
CA GLN A 177 14.55 -2.91 -38.50
C GLN A 177 14.24 -4.37 -38.14
N THR A 178 14.98 -5.32 -38.73
CA THR A 178 14.81 -6.75 -38.45
C THR A 178 15.16 -7.11 -37.00
N VAL A 179 16.25 -6.55 -36.48
CA VAL A 179 16.65 -6.72 -35.07
C VAL A 179 15.61 -6.14 -34.12
N ILE A 180 15.09 -4.94 -34.41
CA ILE A 180 14.04 -4.29 -33.60
C ILE A 180 12.75 -5.13 -33.60
N ALA A 181 12.35 -5.67 -34.76
CA ALA A 181 11.17 -6.52 -34.87
C ALA A 181 11.30 -7.82 -34.06
N LEU A 182 12.44 -8.50 -34.15
CA LEU A 182 12.73 -9.71 -33.36
C LEU A 182 12.75 -9.42 -31.86
N LEU A 183 13.39 -8.31 -31.45
CA LEU A 183 13.44 -7.90 -30.05
C LEU A 183 12.05 -7.56 -29.51
N GLY A 184 11.21 -6.89 -30.31
CA GLY A 184 9.81 -6.61 -29.99
C GLY A 184 8.96 -7.88 -29.83
N ALA A 185 9.15 -8.87 -30.71
CA ALA A 185 8.46 -10.16 -30.63
C ALA A 185 8.84 -10.93 -29.36
N ILE A 186 10.15 -11.03 -29.05
CA ILE A 186 10.64 -11.67 -27.82
C ILE A 186 10.13 -10.93 -26.58
N GLY A 187 10.20 -9.60 -26.58
CA GLY A 187 9.72 -8.76 -25.48
C GLY A 187 8.22 -8.96 -25.21
N THR A 188 7.40 -9.02 -26.26
CA THR A 188 5.96 -9.27 -26.14
C THR A 188 5.65 -10.64 -25.55
N PHE A 189 6.38 -11.67 -25.99
CA PHE A 189 6.24 -13.03 -25.46
C PHE A 189 6.58 -13.08 -23.96
N LEU A 190 7.71 -12.49 -23.57
CA LEU A 190 8.15 -12.42 -22.17
C LEU A 190 7.18 -11.63 -21.30
N ALA A 191 6.73 -10.47 -21.76
CA ALA A 191 5.77 -9.63 -21.05
C ALA A 191 4.44 -10.36 -20.79
N THR A 192 3.96 -11.13 -21.78
CA THR A 192 2.74 -11.93 -21.66
C THR A 192 2.89 -13.06 -20.65
N TYR A 193 4.06 -13.70 -20.56
CA TYR A 193 4.34 -14.72 -19.56
C TYR A 193 4.39 -14.12 -18.15
N VAL A 194 5.15 -13.05 -17.96
CA VAL A 194 5.26 -12.36 -16.66
C VAL A 194 3.90 -11.83 -16.21
N GLY A 195 3.09 -11.27 -17.12
CA GLY A 195 1.73 -10.82 -16.83
C GLY A 195 0.84 -11.95 -16.32
N ARG A 196 0.90 -13.15 -16.91
CA ARG A 196 0.16 -14.33 -16.43
C ARG A 196 0.59 -14.76 -15.03
N VAL A 197 1.89 -14.82 -14.77
CA VAL A 197 2.42 -15.15 -13.43
C VAL A 197 1.97 -14.12 -12.40
N PHE A 198 2.04 -12.84 -12.74
CA PHE A 198 1.59 -11.75 -11.88
C PHE A 198 0.09 -11.85 -11.55
N LEU A 199 -0.76 -12.05 -12.56
CA LEU A 199 -2.20 -12.21 -12.36
C LEU A 199 -2.53 -13.42 -11.48
N LYS A 200 -1.82 -14.55 -11.66
CA LYS A 200 -2.00 -15.74 -10.82
C LYS A 200 -1.62 -15.45 -9.35
N MET A 201 -0.48 -14.81 -9.12
CA MET A 201 -0.03 -14.44 -7.78
C MET A 201 -0.99 -13.45 -7.11
N HIS A 202 -1.42 -12.43 -7.84
CA HIS A 202 -2.34 -11.42 -7.34
C HIS A 202 -3.72 -12.04 -7.03
N GLY A 203 -4.22 -12.92 -7.88
CA GLY A 203 -5.46 -13.67 -7.64
C GLY A 203 -5.38 -14.54 -6.38
N ALA A 204 -4.29 -15.29 -6.20
CA ALA A 204 -4.08 -16.09 -5.00
C ALA A 204 -4.01 -15.23 -3.72
N ALA A 205 -3.27 -14.11 -3.76
CA ALA A 205 -3.18 -13.18 -2.64
C ALA A 205 -4.55 -12.58 -2.26
N SER A 206 -5.34 -12.17 -3.25
CA SER A 206 -6.71 -11.68 -3.06
C SER A 206 -7.66 -12.76 -2.50
N GLY A 207 -7.49 -14.03 -2.88
CA GLY A 207 -8.22 -15.15 -2.29
C GLY A 207 -7.91 -15.35 -0.81
N HIS A 208 -6.62 -15.37 -0.45
CA HIS A 208 -6.20 -15.45 0.96
C HIS A 208 -6.71 -14.27 1.78
N LEU A 209 -6.72 -13.08 1.18
CA LEU A 209 -7.26 -11.87 1.79
C LEU A 209 -8.76 -11.96 2.08
N GLY A 210 -9.55 -12.50 1.15
CA GLY A 210 -10.98 -12.74 1.33
C GLY A 210 -11.27 -13.69 2.50
N ASN A 211 -10.51 -14.78 2.61
CA ASN A 211 -10.62 -15.71 3.72
C ASN A 211 -10.24 -15.08 5.06
N PHE A 212 -9.19 -14.26 5.08
CA PHE A 212 -8.77 -13.53 6.28
C PHE A 212 -9.81 -12.47 6.71
N HIS A 213 -10.38 -11.72 5.75
CA HIS A 213 -11.50 -10.80 5.99
C HIS A 213 -12.67 -11.53 6.64
N SER A 214 -13.10 -12.67 6.08
CA SER A 214 -14.22 -13.46 6.60
C SER A 214 -13.96 -13.93 8.05
N ARG A 215 -12.76 -14.41 8.35
CA ARG A 215 -12.37 -14.81 9.72
C ARG A 215 -12.35 -13.61 10.67
N LEU A 216 -11.83 -12.47 10.26
CA LEU A 216 -11.78 -11.25 11.07
C LEU A 216 -13.16 -10.71 11.42
N VAL A 217 -14.08 -10.66 10.45
CA VAL A 217 -15.46 -10.21 10.69
C VAL A 217 -16.16 -11.13 11.70
N LYS A 218 -15.95 -12.44 11.60
CA LYS A 218 -16.48 -13.40 12.59
C LYS A 218 -15.90 -13.15 13.99
N THR A 219 -14.59 -12.99 14.09
CA THR A 219 -13.93 -12.66 15.36
C THR A 219 -14.45 -11.35 15.95
N ASP A 220 -14.68 -10.34 15.11
CA ASP A 220 -15.22 -9.05 15.55
C ASP A 220 -16.62 -9.19 16.15
N GLN A 221 -17.51 -9.93 15.48
CA GLN A 221 -18.86 -10.23 15.99
C GLN A 221 -18.82 -10.99 17.32
N ILE A 222 -17.92 -11.97 17.45
CA ILE A 222 -17.75 -12.74 18.70
C ILE A 222 -17.27 -11.83 19.83
N LEU A 223 -16.26 -11.00 19.58
CA LEU A 223 -15.74 -10.09 20.59
C LEU A 223 -16.76 -9.02 21.00
N LEU A 224 -17.53 -8.50 20.05
CA LEU A 224 -18.63 -7.59 20.34
C LEU A 224 -19.68 -8.25 21.24
N SER A 225 -20.05 -9.50 20.93
CA SER A 225 -21.02 -10.25 21.74
C SER A 225 -20.52 -10.50 23.17
N SER A 226 -19.21 -10.73 23.34
CA SER A 226 -18.56 -10.85 24.65
C SER A 226 -18.61 -9.53 25.44
N VAL A 227 -18.38 -8.39 24.78
CA VAL A 227 -18.55 -7.06 25.40
C VAL A 227 -19.99 -6.86 25.88
N VAL A 228 -20.97 -7.17 25.03
CA VAL A 228 -22.39 -7.03 25.39
C VAL A 228 -22.75 -7.96 26.57
N ALA A 229 -22.28 -9.21 26.56
CA ALA A 229 -22.50 -10.16 27.65
C ALA A 229 -21.83 -9.68 28.95
N SER A 230 -20.63 -9.13 28.89
CA SER A 230 -19.89 -8.63 30.06
C SER A 230 -20.58 -7.46 30.78
N ARG A 231 -21.45 -6.72 30.08
CA ARG A 231 -22.24 -5.61 30.62
C ARG A 231 -23.53 -6.05 31.33
N ILE A 232 -23.85 -7.34 31.31
CA ILE A 232 -24.99 -7.89 32.05
C ILE A 232 -24.67 -7.83 33.55
N LYS A 233 -25.52 -7.11 34.30
CA LYS A 233 -25.35 -6.91 35.75
C LYS A 233 -25.59 -8.19 36.56
N ASP A 234 -26.54 -9.02 36.13
CA ASP A 234 -26.84 -10.32 36.73
C ASP A 234 -25.73 -11.32 36.37
N GLU A 235 -25.04 -11.82 37.40
CA GLU A 235 -23.92 -12.75 37.24
C GLU A 235 -24.34 -14.10 36.65
N GLN A 236 -25.46 -14.67 37.10
CA GLN A 236 -25.94 -15.96 36.59
C GLN A 236 -26.38 -15.84 35.14
N LEU A 237 -27.06 -14.75 34.80
CA LEU A 237 -27.47 -14.48 33.41
C LEU A 237 -26.24 -14.21 32.52
N ARG A 238 -25.23 -13.50 33.03
CA ARG A 238 -23.96 -13.23 32.33
C ARG A 238 -23.21 -14.53 32.01
N GLU A 239 -22.99 -15.39 33.00
CA GLU A 239 -22.30 -16.66 32.81
C GLU A 239 -23.05 -17.58 31.84
N LYS A 240 -24.37 -17.67 31.99
CA LYS A 240 -25.21 -18.44 31.06
C LYS A 240 -25.08 -17.92 29.62
N THR A 241 -25.11 -16.60 29.43
CA THR A 241 -24.98 -15.97 28.11
C THR A 241 -23.60 -16.24 27.51
N LEU A 242 -22.53 -16.14 28.30
CA LEU A 242 -21.16 -16.46 27.85
C LEU A 242 -21.01 -17.95 27.49
N ALA A 243 -21.62 -18.85 28.25
CA ALA A 243 -21.63 -20.29 27.95
C ALA A 243 -22.39 -20.58 26.64
N GLU A 244 -23.57 -19.98 26.44
CA GLU A 244 -24.32 -20.11 25.19
C GLU A 244 -23.55 -19.54 23.98
N LEU A 245 -22.84 -18.42 24.16
CA LEU A 245 -21.95 -17.87 23.13
C LEU A 245 -20.81 -18.85 22.80
N ALA A 246 -20.17 -19.44 23.80
CA ALA A 246 -19.09 -20.41 23.61
C ALA A 246 -19.57 -21.66 22.83
N ILE A 247 -20.76 -22.16 23.15
CA ILE A 247 -21.38 -23.30 22.45
C ILE A 247 -21.72 -22.92 21.00
N LYS A 248 -22.32 -21.76 20.75
CA LYS A 248 -22.64 -21.32 19.39
C LYS A 248 -21.39 -21.13 18.52
N VAL A 249 -20.30 -20.62 19.11
CA VAL A 249 -19.02 -20.44 18.40
C VAL A 249 -18.36 -21.78 18.09
N SER A 250 -18.36 -22.72 19.05
CA SER A 250 -17.76 -24.06 18.82
C SER A 250 -18.52 -24.86 17.77
N ASP A 251 -19.85 -24.83 17.81
CA ASP A 251 -20.72 -25.55 16.87
C ASP A 251 -20.62 -24.96 15.45
N HIS A 252 -20.51 -23.63 15.33
CA HIS A 252 -20.27 -22.97 14.06
C HIS A 252 -18.88 -23.31 13.47
N ASN A 253 -17.84 -23.37 14.29
CA ASN A 253 -16.49 -23.73 13.82
C ASN A 253 -16.45 -25.16 13.29
N TYR A 254 -17.08 -26.10 14.01
CA TYR A 254 -17.19 -27.51 13.59
C TYR A 254 -17.89 -27.67 12.23
N ARG A 255 -19.00 -26.97 12.01
CA ARG A 255 -19.71 -27.01 10.71
C ARG A 255 -18.92 -26.37 9.58
N SER A 256 -18.11 -25.34 9.85
CA SER A 256 -17.30 -24.69 8.81
C SER A 256 -16.08 -25.50 8.36
N GLU A 257 -15.48 -26.31 9.23
CA GLU A 257 -14.38 -27.22 8.88
C GLU A 257 -14.84 -28.37 7.97
N GLN A 258 -16.02 -28.94 8.22
CA GLN A 258 -16.58 -30.00 7.36
C GLN A 258 -16.84 -29.55 5.92
N TYR A 259 -17.21 -28.30 5.68
CA TYR A 259 -17.41 -27.78 4.32
C TYR A 259 -16.09 -27.51 3.60
N SER A 260 -15.03 -27.10 4.30
CA SER A 260 -13.71 -26.84 3.70
C SER A 260 -12.94 -28.09 3.26
N VAL A 261 -13.29 -29.26 3.78
CA VAL A 261 -12.68 -30.55 3.41
C VAL A 261 -13.33 -31.16 2.16
N ASN A 262 -14.56 -30.78 1.83
CA ASN A 262 -15.31 -31.30 0.67
C ASN A 262 -15.16 -30.47 -0.62
N GLU A 263 -14.42 -29.35 -0.58
CA GLU A 263 -14.13 -28.49 -1.73
C GLU A 263 -12.67 -28.56 -2.23
N VAL A 264 -11.89 -29.56 -1.79
CA VAL A 264 -10.55 -29.87 -2.32
C VAL A 264 -10.62 -30.93 -3.41
#